data_AF-D7CDV6-F1
#
_entry.id   AF-D7CDV6-F1
#
_cell.length_a   1.000
_cell.length_b   1.000
_cell.length_c   1.000
_cell.angle_alpha   90.00
_cell.angle_beta   90.00
_cell.angle_gamma   90.00
#
_symmetry.space_group_name_H-M   'P 1'
#
loop_
_entity.id
_entity.type
_entity.pdbx_description
1 polymer ?
#
loop_
_entity_poly.entity_id
_entity_poly.type
_entity_poly.pdbx_seq_one_letter_code
_entity_poly.pdbx_strand_id
1 'polypeptide(L)'
;MAQNGSLIHVAQGADGTIRVAAGSPVFTHDDVDAPGPDFARSVLDVAGAVLVWPILGEPRPPVAEVHDVGRALEWLWAVYGEPTAAAVHACAAGGGEVSPVPVDLGALAGAAARLGLAHWAARWWPASYTDGIAVLEPDVLGLESAALTHRCQQLFDDFGDQPDDCVPELIEEHRAGLGPLIQWWRSAPQPAGTARHLENVLRLIDDAADGAGLDGPALRELRSALERGLVRTPVDAGTLFARRDGYALAAGDAPVPGGRVVARGSGTNDWRRYPPGFVDAAEDSVSWTARALGARRQIEVEVVAHVAAPVAGALLVAEVQVNGGPPSRVPLARRDDVWTGRADLGLSPHLDLPATTPPHVDVGVLLPGFDPGAGPGGRADRDAARALARRRLAAAAQPLTSDDAYHSVSAPFLAETLAATATREDY
;
A
#
# COMPACT_ATOMS: atom_id res chain seq x y z
N MET A 1 12.59 10.45 -28.02
CA MET A 1 11.89 11.71 -28.36
C MET A 1 11.90 12.57 -27.12
N ALA A 2 12.55 13.72 -27.17
CA ALA A 2 12.71 14.64 -26.04
C ALA A 2 11.35 15.02 -25.44
N GLN A 3 11.14 14.75 -24.16
CA GLN A 3 9.97 15.24 -23.44
C GLN A 3 10.04 16.77 -23.39
N ASN A 4 8.95 17.42 -23.79
CA ASN A 4 8.79 18.87 -23.66
C ASN A 4 8.95 19.30 -22.20
N GLY A 5 9.99 20.11 -21.96
CA GLY A 5 10.17 21.11 -20.90
C GLY A 5 9.28 21.05 -19.65
N SER A 6 9.36 19.98 -18.87
CA SER A 6 8.88 20.01 -17.49
C SER A 6 9.92 20.73 -16.63
N LEU A 7 9.46 21.63 -15.77
CA LEU A 7 10.30 22.46 -14.91
C LEU A 7 10.08 22.06 -13.45
N ILE A 8 11.18 21.99 -12.71
CA ILE A 8 11.22 21.89 -11.25
C ILE A 8 11.26 23.31 -10.68
N HIS A 9 10.36 23.56 -9.74
CA HIS A 9 10.32 24.77 -8.94
C HIS A 9 10.87 24.46 -7.55
N VAL A 10 11.71 25.37 -7.06
CA VAL A 10 12.32 25.30 -5.73
C VAL A 10 12.00 26.59 -5.00
N ALA A 11 11.41 26.46 -3.83
CA ALA A 11 11.00 27.61 -3.05
C ALA A 11 10.93 27.29 -1.57
N GLN A 12 11.10 28.33 -0.76
CA GLN A 12 11.16 28.24 0.69
C GLN A 12 9.85 28.70 1.32
N GLY A 13 9.30 27.88 2.21
CA GLY A 13 8.17 28.22 3.05
C GLY A 13 8.52 29.19 4.17
N ALA A 14 7.51 29.77 4.82
CA ALA A 14 7.69 30.70 5.93
C ALA A 14 8.31 30.05 7.19
N ASP A 15 8.20 28.72 7.30
CA ASP A 15 8.80 27.86 8.33
C ASP A 15 10.27 27.51 8.04
N GLY A 16 10.79 27.90 6.87
CA GLY A 16 12.16 27.61 6.44
C GLY A 16 12.31 26.32 5.63
N THR A 17 11.27 25.49 5.56
CA THR A 17 11.23 24.25 4.77
C THR A 17 11.32 24.58 3.27
N ILE A 18 12.17 23.87 2.53
CA ILE A 18 12.29 24.04 1.08
C ILE A 18 11.44 22.97 0.38
N ARG A 19 10.55 23.39 -0.51
CA ARG A 19 9.75 22.50 -1.35
C ARG A 19 10.36 22.42 -2.74
N VAL A 20 10.53 21.20 -3.24
CA VAL A 20 10.95 20.89 -4.62
C VAL A 20 9.79 20.18 -5.30
N ALA A 21 9.25 20.75 -6.37
CA ALA A 21 8.11 20.16 -7.07
C ALA A 21 8.15 20.41 -8.58
N ALA A 22 7.64 19.46 -9.36
CA ALA A 22 7.37 19.68 -10.78
C ALA A 22 6.03 20.44 -10.95
N GLY A 23 6.03 21.55 -11.70
CA GLY A 23 4.83 22.36 -11.97
C GLY A 23 4.69 23.60 -11.07
N SER A 24 3.46 24.13 -10.93
CA SER A 24 3.21 25.50 -10.44
C SER A 24 3.81 25.80 -9.04
N PRO A 25 4.44 26.99 -8.84
CA PRO A 25 5.12 27.38 -7.60
C PRO A 25 4.19 27.88 -6.48
N VAL A 26 2.88 27.78 -6.63
CA VAL A 26 1.95 28.38 -5.66
C VAL A 26 1.95 27.57 -4.37
N PHE A 27 2.57 28.12 -3.33
CA PHE A 27 2.27 27.78 -1.95
C PHE A 27 0.95 28.46 -1.60
N THR A 28 -0.16 27.71 -1.58
CA THR A 28 -1.24 28.15 -0.70
C THR A 28 -0.88 27.70 0.72
N HIS A 29 -1.27 28.49 1.73
CA HIS A 29 -1.03 28.15 3.14
C HIS A 29 -1.71 26.83 3.56
N ASP A 30 -2.60 26.31 2.71
CA ASP A 30 -3.28 25.00 2.82
C ASP A 30 -2.60 23.88 1.99
N ASP A 31 -1.54 24.14 1.21
CA ASP A 31 -0.81 23.10 0.42
C ASP A 31 0.21 22.28 1.25
N VAL A 32 0.22 22.46 2.58
CA VAL A 32 0.96 21.59 3.51
C VAL A 32 0.46 20.15 3.41
N ASP A 33 -0.76 19.95 2.90
CA ASP A 33 -1.26 18.66 2.46
C ASP A 33 -1.23 18.58 0.93
N ALA A 34 -0.36 17.75 0.36
CA ALA A 34 -0.52 17.32 -1.02
C ALA A 34 -1.98 16.83 -1.20
N PRO A 35 -2.78 17.38 -2.13
CA PRO A 35 -4.22 17.15 -2.15
C PRO A 35 -4.55 15.68 -2.37
N GLY A 36 -5.28 15.08 -1.44
CA GLY A 36 -5.78 13.71 -1.53
C GLY A 36 -5.71 12.94 -0.21
N PRO A 37 -6.37 11.78 -0.11
CA PRO A 37 -6.27 10.92 1.07
C PRO A 37 -4.89 10.25 1.17
N ASP A 38 -4.50 9.83 2.38
CA ASP A 38 -3.20 9.20 2.64
C ASP A 38 -2.90 7.99 1.77
N PHE A 39 -3.92 7.19 1.44
CA PHE A 39 -3.78 6.02 0.59
C PHE A 39 -3.62 6.35 -0.90
N ALA A 40 -3.69 7.63 -1.31
CA ALA A 40 -3.45 8.07 -2.69
C ALA A 40 -2.02 8.62 -2.90
N ARG A 41 -1.16 8.51 -1.89
CA ARG A 41 0.25 8.92 -1.94
C ARG A 41 1.18 7.82 -1.44
N SER A 42 2.35 7.72 -2.03
CA SER A 42 3.49 7.03 -1.45
C SER A 42 4.45 8.07 -0.86
N VAL A 43 5.10 7.69 0.22
CA VAL A 43 6.00 8.54 0.99
C VAL A 43 7.30 7.77 1.23
N LEU A 44 8.41 8.49 1.25
CA LEU A 44 9.71 7.99 1.66
C LEU A 44 10.40 9.06 2.51
N ASP A 45 10.73 8.73 3.76
CA ASP A 45 11.49 9.58 4.66
C ASP A 45 13.00 9.34 4.44
N VAL A 46 13.74 10.41 4.12
CA VAL A 46 15.15 10.36 3.72
C VAL A 46 15.94 11.41 4.50
N ALA A 47 17.27 11.33 4.46
CA ALA A 47 18.14 12.25 5.20
C ALA A 47 17.80 13.73 4.93
N GLY A 48 17.14 14.39 5.90
CA GLY A 48 16.78 15.81 5.83
C GLY A 48 15.59 16.18 4.93
N ALA A 49 14.85 15.21 4.38
CA ALA A 49 13.65 15.51 3.60
C ALA A 49 12.62 14.37 3.61
N VAL A 50 11.38 14.71 3.26
CA VAL A 50 10.35 13.71 2.94
C VAL A 50 10.02 13.79 1.45
N LEU A 51 10.05 12.65 0.76
CA LEU A 51 9.66 12.53 -0.64
C LEU A 51 8.24 11.98 -0.75
N VAL A 52 7.39 12.65 -1.55
CA VAL A 52 5.98 12.28 -1.73
C VAL A 52 5.66 12.14 -3.22
N TRP A 53 5.11 11.00 -3.61
CA TRP A 53 4.57 10.78 -4.95
C TRP A 53 3.06 10.56 -4.89
N PRO A 54 2.28 11.11 -5.83
CA PRO A 54 0.94 10.59 -6.03
C PRO A 54 1.06 9.19 -6.66
N ILE A 55 0.29 8.24 -6.15
CA ILE A 55 0.21 6.90 -6.77
C ILE A 55 -0.85 6.86 -7.88
N LEU A 56 -1.76 7.84 -7.88
CA LEU A 56 -2.80 8.00 -8.87
C LEU A 56 -2.39 9.05 -9.92
N GLY A 57 -2.74 8.81 -11.17
CA GLY A 57 -2.43 9.70 -12.29
C GLY A 57 -1.14 9.34 -13.03
N GLU A 58 -0.61 10.30 -13.78
CA GLU A 58 0.60 10.12 -14.57
C GLU A 58 1.85 10.11 -13.67
N PRO A 59 2.85 9.26 -13.97
CA PRO A 59 4.13 9.27 -13.26
C PRO A 59 4.78 10.66 -13.32
N ARG A 60 5.12 11.20 -12.16
CA ARG A 60 5.82 12.49 -12.03
C ARG A 60 6.97 12.39 -11.02
N PRO A 61 7.96 13.29 -11.09
CA PRO A 61 8.96 13.43 -10.03
C PRO A 61 8.31 13.58 -8.64
N PRO A 62 8.99 13.13 -7.57
CA PRO A 62 8.50 13.36 -6.21
C PRO A 62 8.34 14.85 -5.93
N VAL A 63 7.46 15.19 -5.02
CA VAL A 63 7.56 16.43 -4.26
C VAL A 63 8.50 16.16 -3.09
N ALA A 64 9.54 16.98 -2.90
CA ALA A 64 10.39 16.91 -1.71
C ALA A 64 10.04 18.04 -0.75
N GLU A 65 9.89 17.71 0.51
CA GLU A 65 9.80 18.64 1.63
C GLU A 65 11.11 18.56 2.44
N VAL A 66 12.03 19.48 2.14
CA VAL A 66 13.38 19.51 2.69
C VAL A 66 13.38 20.35 3.96
N HIS A 67 13.57 19.70 5.09
CA HIS A 67 13.62 20.31 6.41
C HIS A 67 15.06 20.44 6.94
N ASP A 68 16.01 19.67 6.42
CA ASP A 68 17.45 19.84 6.65
C ASP A 68 18.21 19.80 5.31
N VAL A 69 18.59 20.98 4.83
CA VAL A 69 19.30 21.15 3.56
C VAL A 69 20.70 20.55 3.60
N GLY A 70 21.38 20.57 4.76
CA GLY A 70 22.74 20.04 4.89
C GLY A 70 22.79 18.55 4.59
N ARG A 71 21.88 17.81 5.22
CA ARG A 71 21.68 16.38 4.99
C ARG A 71 21.16 16.10 3.58
N ALA A 72 20.16 16.85 3.13
CA ALA A 72 19.53 16.59 1.83
C ALA A 72 20.47 16.79 0.62
N LEU A 73 21.42 17.73 0.69
CA LEU A 73 22.35 17.99 -0.41
C LEU A 73 23.29 16.82 -0.71
N GLU A 74 23.48 15.88 0.23
CA GLU A 74 24.29 14.69 0.00
C GLU A 74 23.70 13.74 -1.06
N TRP A 75 22.36 13.74 -1.20
CA TRP A 75 21.65 12.81 -2.09
C TRP A 75 20.72 13.46 -3.12
N LEU A 76 20.32 14.74 -2.95
CA LEU A 76 19.35 15.41 -3.84
C LEU A 76 19.68 15.28 -5.32
N TRP A 77 20.97 15.35 -5.67
CA TRP A 77 21.46 15.20 -7.04
C TRP A 77 21.22 13.79 -7.62
N ALA A 78 21.19 12.76 -6.77
CA ALA A 78 20.97 11.38 -7.19
C ALA A 78 19.49 11.11 -7.56
N VAL A 79 18.56 11.95 -7.10
CA VAL A 79 17.11 11.86 -7.39
C VAL A 79 16.67 12.94 -8.40
N TYR A 80 17.04 14.20 -8.19
CA TYR A 80 16.57 15.34 -8.98
C TYR A 80 17.61 15.94 -9.93
N GLY A 81 18.82 15.39 -9.96
CA GLY A 81 19.94 15.90 -10.75
C GLY A 81 20.69 17.05 -10.10
N GLU A 82 21.92 17.26 -10.56
CA GLU A 82 22.80 18.34 -10.10
C GLU A 82 22.17 19.74 -10.23
N PRO A 83 21.46 20.09 -11.32
CA PRO A 83 20.85 21.41 -11.45
C PRO A 83 19.83 21.74 -10.35
N THR A 84 19.02 20.75 -9.94
CA THR A 84 18.03 20.93 -8.87
C THR A 84 18.69 21.05 -7.51
N ALA A 85 19.71 20.23 -7.23
CA ALA A 85 20.46 20.30 -5.98
C ALA A 85 21.14 21.68 -5.82
N ALA A 86 21.71 22.22 -6.89
CA ALA A 86 22.28 23.57 -6.90
C ALA A 86 21.21 24.66 -6.64
N ALA A 87 20.01 24.51 -7.19
CA ALA A 87 18.90 25.42 -6.93
C ALA A 87 18.41 25.37 -5.47
N VAL A 88 18.34 24.19 -4.85
CA VAL A 88 18.05 24.04 -3.42
C VAL A 88 19.11 24.73 -2.56
N HIS A 89 20.39 24.51 -2.88
CA HIS A 89 21.48 25.19 -2.18
C HIS A 89 21.40 26.73 -2.30
N ALA A 90 21.12 27.25 -3.50
CA ALA A 90 20.95 28.68 -3.73
C ALA A 90 19.72 29.24 -3.00
N CYS A 91 18.60 28.51 -2.99
CA CYS A 91 17.38 28.85 -2.27
C CYS A 91 17.65 29.01 -0.77
N ALA A 92 18.37 28.05 -0.17
CA ALA A 92 18.74 28.07 1.24
C ALA A 92 19.66 29.25 1.62
N ALA A 93 20.56 29.66 0.71
CA ALA A 93 21.49 30.76 0.95
C ALA A 93 20.88 32.15 0.73
N GLY A 94 19.97 32.28 -0.24
CA GLY A 94 19.41 33.56 -0.68
C GLY A 94 18.05 33.92 -0.09
N GLY A 95 17.28 32.92 0.37
CA GLY A 95 15.89 33.08 0.81
C GLY A 95 14.95 33.42 -0.35
N GLY A 96 14.00 32.52 -0.66
CA GLY A 96 12.95 32.77 -1.65
C GLY A 96 12.94 31.83 -2.85
N GLU A 97 12.10 32.13 -3.85
CA GLU A 97 11.90 31.31 -5.04
C GLU A 97 13.09 31.42 -6.01
N VAL A 98 13.60 30.27 -6.46
CA VAL A 98 14.67 30.20 -7.46
C VAL A 98 14.07 30.02 -8.85
N SER A 99 14.77 30.50 -9.88
CA SER A 99 14.35 30.30 -11.27
C SER A 99 14.13 28.81 -11.56
N PRO A 100 13.04 28.44 -12.26
CA PRO A 100 12.73 27.04 -12.49
C PRO A 100 13.84 26.33 -13.27
N VAL A 101 14.11 25.08 -12.90
CA VAL A 101 15.20 24.27 -13.45
C VAL A 101 14.60 23.17 -14.34
N PRO A 102 15.17 22.85 -15.50
CA PRO A 102 14.71 21.72 -16.29
C PRO A 102 14.81 20.41 -15.49
N VAL A 103 13.80 19.55 -15.61
CA VAL A 103 13.81 18.21 -15.00
C VAL A 103 14.97 17.39 -15.57
N ASP A 104 15.86 16.92 -14.69
CA ASP A 104 16.96 16.01 -15.00
C ASP A 104 17.07 14.97 -13.88
N LEU A 105 16.21 13.95 -13.93
CA LEU A 105 16.15 12.96 -12.85
C LEU A 105 17.43 12.14 -12.77
N GLY A 106 17.94 11.98 -11.55
CA GLY A 106 19.15 11.22 -11.28
C GLY A 106 18.93 9.70 -11.30
N ALA A 107 20.03 8.95 -11.20
CA ALA A 107 20.03 7.49 -11.33
C ALA A 107 19.20 6.73 -10.28
N LEU A 108 18.96 7.34 -9.10
CA LEU A 108 18.16 6.73 -8.03
C LEU A 108 16.68 7.08 -8.10
N ALA A 109 16.25 8.01 -8.96
CA ALA A 109 14.86 8.47 -9.02
C ALA A 109 13.85 7.33 -9.22
N GLY A 110 14.17 6.37 -10.10
CA GLY A 110 13.33 5.21 -10.35
C GLY A 110 13.27 4.24 -9.16
N ALA A 111 14.42 3.99 -8.52
CA ALA A 111 14.51 3.09 -7.37
C ALA A 111 13.80 3.69 -6.13
N ALA A 112 13.96 4.98 -5.88
CA ALA A 112 13.29 5.69 -4.78
C ALA A 112 11.76 5.69 -4.96
N ALA A 113 11.27 5.93 -6.17
CA ALA A 113 9.84 5.87 -6.46
C ALA A 113 9.28 4.44 -6.30
N ARG A 114 10.04 3.41 -6.71
CA ARG A 114 9.67 2.01 -6.46
C ARG A 114 9.65 1.68 -4.97
N LEU A 115 10.62 2.15 -4.20
CA LEU A 115 10.67 1.93 -2.75
C LEU A 115 9.47 2.56 -2.03
N GLY A 116 9.18 3.83 -2.32
CA GLY A 116 7.97 4.48 -1.78
C GLY A 116 6.69 3.74 -2.19
N LEU A 117 6.60 3.26 -3.43
CA LEU A 117 5.46 2.46 -3.89
C LEU A 117 5.39 1.10 -3.17
N ALA A 118 6.52 0.48 -2.80
CA ALA A 118 6.55 -0.76 -2.05
C ALA A 118 6.01 -0.56 -0.62
N HIS A 119 6.41 0.52 0.06
CA HIS A 119 5.82 0.90 1.36
C HIS A 119 4.32 1.18 1.25
N TRP A 120 3.90 1.88 0.18
CA TRP A 120 2.47 2.06 -0.10
C TRP A 120 1.76 0.73 -0.30
N ALA A 121 2.32 -0.20 -1.09
CA ALA A 121 1.69 -1.49 -1.35
C ALA A 121 1.60 -2.35 -0.08
N ALA A 122 2.64 -2.35 0.75
CA ALA A 122 2.64 -3.06 2.04
C ALA A 122 1.53 -2.55 2.98
N ARG A 123 1.21 -1.25 2.91
CA ARG A 123 0.23 -0.61 3.81
C ARG A 123 -1.19 -0.51 3.24
N TRP A 124 -1.32 -0.29 1.94
CA TRP A 124 -2.55 0.19 1.30
C TRP A 124 -2.97 -0.64 0.09
N TRP A 125 -2.28 -1.73 -0.25
CA TRP A 125 -2.68 -2.56 -1.38
C TRP A 125 -4.13 -3.06 -1.20
N PRO A 126 -5.05 -2.71 -2.13
CA PRO A 126 -6.47 -2.96 -1.92
C PRO A 126 -6.85 -4.35 -2.39
N ALA A 127 -6.30 -5.37 -1.73
CA ALA A 127 -6.62 -6.76 -2.02
C ALA A 127 -8.10 -7.03 -1.82
N SER A 128 -8.72 -7.64 -2.83
CA SER A 128 -10.13 -7.95 -2.83
C SER A 128 -10.40 -9.15 -3.72
N TYR A 129 -10.97 -10.19 -3.14
CA TYR A 129 -11.41 -11.36 -3.87
C TYR A 129 -12.58 -11.04 -4.78
N THR A 130 -13.57 -10.28 -4.27
CA THR A 130 -14.75 -9.89 -5.04
C THR A 130 -14.40 -9.05 -6.27
N ASP A 131 -13.38 -8.21 -6.16
CA ASP A 131 -12.93 -7.32 -7.24
C ASP A 131 -11.83 -7.94 -8.13
N GLY A 132 -11.40 -9.17 -7.85
CA GLY A 132 -10.34 -9.87 -8.59
C GLY A 132 -8.94 -9.27 -8.40
N ILE A 133 -8.69 -8.65 -7.24
CA ILE A 133 -7.40 -8.06 -6.87
C ILE A 133 -6.71 -9.00 -5.89
N ALA A 134 -5.77 -9.78 -6.41
CA ALA A 134 -5.01 -10.73 -5.61
C ALA A 134 -4.18 -10.04 -4.50
N VAL A 135 -3.99 -10.78 -3.41
CA VAL A 135 -3.11 -10.39 -2.30
C VAL A 135 -1.66 -10.48 -2.76
N LEU A 136 -0.84 -9.50 -2.38
CA LEU A 136 0.60 -9.57 -2.57
C LEU A 136 1.23 -10.41 -1.46
N GLU A 137 2.14 -11.31 -1.81
CA GLU A 137 2.88 -12.08 -0.80
C GLU A 137 3.82 -11.11 -0.02
N PRO A 138 3.59 -10.88 1.29
CA PRO A 138 4.32 -9.88 2.06
C PRO A 138 5.81 -10.17 2.24
N ASP A 139 6.24 -11.43 2.35
CA ASP A 139 7.66 -11.77 2.43
C ASP A 139 8.38 -11.50 1.12
N VAL A 140 7.73 -11.74 -0.03
CA VAL A 140 8.32 -11.41 -1.34
C VAL A 140 8.40 -9.90 -1.53
N LEU A 141 7.32 -9.17 -1.19
CA LEU A 141 7.30 -7.70 -1.26
C LEU A 141 8.32 -7.09 -0.29
N GLY A 142 8.43 -7.63 0.92
CA GLY A 142 9.36 -7.17 1.95
C GLY A 142 10.82 -7.40 1.58
N LEU A 143 11.16 -8.57 1.03
CA LEU A 143 12.52 -8.85 0.52
C LEU A 143 12.90 -7.95 -0.67
N GLU A 144 11.96 -7.68 -1.60
CA GLU A 144 12.21 -6.71 -2.68
C GLU A 144 12.33 -5.28 -2.14
N SER A 145 11.58 -4.93 -1.09
CA SER A 145 11.71 -3.64 -0.39
C SER A 145 13.09 -3.51 0.27
N ALA A 146 13.61 -4.56 0.91
CA ALA A 146 14.97 -4.57 1.47
C ALA A 146 16.04 -4.36 0.37
N ALA A 147 15.89 -5.04 -0.77
CA ALA A 147 16.78 -4.85 -1.92
C ALA A 147 16.74 -3.40 -2.47
N LEU A 148 15.55 -2.80 -2.56
CA LEU A 148 15.36 -1.42 -3.00
C LEU A 148 15.93 -0.42 -1.98
N THR A 149 15.76 -0.70 -0.69
CA THR A 149 16.31 0.13 0.40
C THR A 149 17.84 0.13 0.33
N HIS A 150 18.48 -1.03 0.20
CA HIS A 150 19.93 -1.12 -0.02
C HIS A 150 20.38 -0.42 -1.31
N ARG A 151 19.62 -0.55 -2.40
CA ARG A 151 19.92 0.17 -3.65
C ARG A 151 19.85 1.69 -3.47
N CYS A 152 18.97 2.16 -2.59
CA CYS A 152 18.76 3.56 -2.24
C CYS A 152 19.56 4.01 -1.01
N GLN A 153 20.53 3.23 -0.51
CA GLN A 153 21.24 3.52 0.75
C GLN A 153 21.83 4.94 0.82
N GLN A 154 22.19 5.54 -0.32
CA GLN A 154 22.70 6.91 -0.39
C GLN A 154 21.68 8.00 0.00
N LEU A 155 20.39 7.68 0.05
CA LEU A 155 19.34 8.62 0.47
C LEU A 155 19.23 8.71 2.00
N PHE A 156 19.79 7.74 2.71
CA PHE A 156 19.77 7.65 4.17
C PHE A 156 21.15 7.99 4.74
N ASP A 157 21.20 8.29 6.02
CA ASP A 157 22.44 8.56 6.74
C ASP A 157 22.47 7.78 8.07
N ASP A 158 23.63 7.76 8.72
CA ASP A 158 23.87 6.90 9.89
C ASP A 158 23.26 7.46 11.20
N PHE A 159 22.41 8.50 11.15
CA PHE A 159 21.81 9.09 12.36
C PHE A 159 20.69 8.24 12.96
N GLY A 160 20.10 7.32 12.18
CA GLY A 160 19.10 6.37 12.65
C GLY A 160 17.76 7.01 13.08
N ASP A 161 17.46 8.19 12.55
CA ASP A 161 16.19 8.88 12.74
C ASP A 161 15.21 8.68 11.58
N GLN A 162 15.66 8.10 10.46
CA GLN A 162 14.82 7.72 9.34
C GLN A 162 14.16 6.35 9.57
N PRO A 163 12.82 6.26 9.62
CA PRO A 163 12.12 4.99 9.79
C PRO A 163 12.23 4.05 8.57
N ASP A 164 12.57 4.58 7.40
CA ASP A 164 12.62 3.79 6.15
C ASP A 164 13.99 3.14 5.87
N ASP A 165 15.02 3.40 6.69
CA ASP A 165 16.37 2.77 6.60
C ASP A 165 16.47 1.45 7.40
N CYS A 166 15.46 0.58 7.25
CA CYS A 166 15.31 -0.64 8.04
C CYS A 166 15.77 -1.91 7.30
N VAL A 167 16.89 -1.87 6.56
CA VAL A 167 17.35 -3.02 5.77
C VAL A 167 17.51 -4.30 6.61
N PRO A 168 18.20 -4.26 7.77
CA PRO A 168 18.40 -5.47 8.57
C PRO A 168 17.10 -6.04 9.13
N GLU A 169 16.22 -5.18 9.61
CA GLU A 169 14.92 -5.54 10.16
C GLU A 169 14.02 -6.18 9.08
N LEU A 170 14.00 -5.60 7.88
CA LEU A 170 13.22 -6.16 6.75
C LEU A 170 13.72 -7.55 6.35
N ILE A 171 15.04 -7.77 6.28
CA ILE A 171 15.61 -9.08 5.95
C ILE A 171 15.29 -10.11 7.05
N GLU A 172 15.38 -9.73 8.33
CA GLU A 172 15.03 -10.59 9.45
C GLU A 172 13.54 -10.94 9.46
N GLU A 173 12.65 -9.95 9.32
CA GLU A 173 11.20 -10.10 9.30
C GLU A 173 10.74 -11.03 8.17
N HIS A 174 11.29 -10.84 6.98
CA HIS A 174 10.88 -11.56 5.76
C HIS A 174 11.80 -12.73 5.38
N ARG A 175 12.66 -13.16 6.31
CA ARG A 175 13.62 -14.27 6.09
C ARG A 175 12.95 -15.55 5.59
N ALA A 176 11.72 -15.82 6.02
CA ALA A 176 10.97 -17.01 5.62
C ALA A 176 10.74 -17.08 4.09
N GLY A 177 10.66 -15.93 3.42
CA GLY A 177 10.49 -15.84 1.97
C GLY A 177 11.73 -16.18 1.14
N LEU A 178 12.94 -16.16 1.74
CA LEU A 178 14.19 -16.35 0.99
C LEU A 178 14.30 -17.73 0.33
N GLY A 179 13.96 -18.80 1.07
CA GLY A 179 13.99 -20.17 0.54
C GLY A 179 13.08 -20.34 -0.68
N PRO A 180 11.77 -20.02 -0.55
CA PRO A 180 10.84 -19.99 -1.69
C PRO A 180 11.31 -19.10 -2.85
N LEU A 181 11.89 -17.92 -2.58
CA LEU A 181 12.38 -17.01 -3.62
C LEU A 181 13.58 -17.59 -4.39
N ILE A 182 14.51 -18.26 -3.70
CA ILE A 182 15.64 -18.98 -4.32
C ILE A 182 15.14 -20.15 -5.17
N GLN A 183 14.14 -20.89 -4.68
CA GLN A 183 13.52 -21.98 -5.43
C GLN A 183 12.79 -21.47 -6.66
N TRP A 184 12.08 -20.33 -6.53
CA TRP A 184 11.45 -19.67 -7.67
C TRP A 184 12.50 -19.23 -8.68
N TRP A 185 13.59 -18.56 -8.30
CA TRP A 185 14.67 -18.19 -9.21
C TRP A 185 15.24 -19.39 -10.01
N ARG A 186 15.32 -20.57 -9.37
CA ARG A 186 15.76 -21.82 -9.99
C ARG A 186 14.69 -22.56 -10.78
N SER A 187 13.42 -22.16 -10.75
CA SER A 187 12.36 -22.92 -11.42
C SER A 187 12.44 -22.83 -12.95
N ALA A 188 11.85 -23.78 -13.67
CA ALA A 188 11.65 -23.68 -15.13
C ALA A 188 10.30 -24.26 -15.55
N PRO A 189 9.66 -23.73 -16.62
CA PRO A 189 10.10 -22.59 -17.43
C PRO A 189 9.82 -21.23 -16.76
N GLN A 190 10.65 -20.21 -17.04
CA GLN A 190 10.43 -18.83 -16.60
C GLN A 190 10.76 -17.83 -17.72
N PRO A 191 10.02 -16.70 -17.82
CA PRO A 191 10.41 -15.60 -18.68
C PRO A 191 11.81 -15.10 -18.30
N ALA A 192 12.66 -14.86 -19.29
CA ALA A 192 14.04 -14.39 -19.06
C ALA A 192 14.09 -13.12 -18.20
N GLY A 193 13.08 -12.25 -18.36
CA GLY A 193 13.03 -11.02 -17.59
C GLY A 193 12.76 -11.22 -16.10
N THR A 194 11.79 -12.08 -15.76
CA THR A 194 11.52 -12.45 -14.36
C THR A 194 12.73 -13.10 -13.70
N ALA A 195 13.42 -14.00 -14.42
CA ALA A 195 14.62 -14.65 -13.90
C ALA A 195 15.74 -13.65 -13.55
N ARG A 196 15.92 -12.61 -14.36
CA ARG A 196 16.89 -11.55 -14.10
C ARG A 196 16.46 -10.61 -12.99
N HIS A 197 15.17 -10.29 -12.90
CA HIS A 197 14.66 -9.51 -11.77
C HIS A 197 14.92 -10.22 -10.44
N LEU A 198 14.59 -11.52 -10.39
CA LEU A 198 14.87 -12.37 -9.24
C LEU A 198 16.36 -12.39 -8.90
N GLU A 199 17.23 -12.59 -9.89
CA GLU A 199 18.68 -12.58 -9.66
C GLU A 199 19.17 -11.24 -9.10
N ASN A 200 18.71 -10.12 -9.65
CA ASN A 200 19.09 -8.78 -9.18
C ASN A 200 18.64 -8.55 -7.73
N VAL A 201 17.39 -8.91 -7.38
CA VAL A 201 16.87 -8.79 -6.01
C VAL A 201 17.67 -9.67 -5.05
N LEU A 202 17.93 -10.93 -5.42
CA LEU A 202 18.70 -11.86 -4.60
C LEU A 202 20.15 -11.40 -4.36
N ARG A 203 20.80 -10.80 -5.36
CA ARG A 203 22.15 -10.21 -5.20
C ARG A 203 22.13 -9.00 -4.28
N LEU A 204 21.17 -8.09 -4.47
CA LEU A 204 21.03 -6.92 -3.60
C LEU A 204 20.76 -7.31 -2.15
N ILE A 205 20.01 -8.39 -1.90
CA ILE A 205 19.79 -8.91 -0.54
C ILE A 205 21.08 -9.50 0.03
N ASP A 206 21.86 -10.25 -0.75
CA ASP A 206 23.15 -10.79 -0.29
C ASP A 206 24.15 -9.67 0.02
N ASP A 207 24.25 -8.65 -0.83
CA ASP A 207 25.10 -7.46 -0.63
C ASP A 207 24.64 -6.67 0.61
N ALA A 208 23.33 -6.49 0.78
CA ALA A 208 22.74 -5.83 1.95
C ALA A 208 23.03 -6.58 3.25
N ALA A 209 22.84 -7.90 3.25
CA ALA A 209 23.12 -8.75 4.40
C ALA A 209 24.60 -8.75 4.76
N ASP A 210 25.49 -8.78 3.76
CA ASP A 210 26.94 -8.69 3.96
C ASP A 210 27.34 -7.34 4.59
N GLY A 211 26.81 -6.24 4.05
CA GLY A 211 27.05 -4.89 4.57
C GLY A 211 26.55 -4.69 6.00
N ALA A 212 25.42 -5.31 6.35
CA ALA A 212 24.85 -5.28 7.70
C ALA A 212 25.46 -6.34 8.65
N GLY A 213 26.33 -7.25 8.16
CA GLY A 213 26.90 -8.33 8.95
C GLY A 213 25.89 -9.40 9.39
N LEU A 214 24.80 -9.57 8.66
CA LEU A 214 23.78 -10.59 8.92
C LEU A 214 24.25 -11.97 8.47
N ASP A 215 24.01 -12.98 9.28
CA ASP A 215 24.25 -14.39 8.94
C ASP A 215 23.04 -15.25 9.34
N GLY A 216 22.92 -16.41 8.72
CA GLY A 216 21.87 -17.37 8.98
C GLY A 216 21.87 -18.50 7.96
N PRO A 217 21.19 -19.62 8.25
CA PRO A 217 21.10 -20.73 7.30
C PRO A 217 20.50 -20.31 5.95
N ALA A 218 19.49 -19.43 5.95
CA ALA A 218 18.85 -18.93 4.74
C ALA A 218 19.79 -18.04 3.89
N LEU A 219 20.56 -17.14 4.53
CA LEU A 219 21.52 -16.27 3.84
C LEU A 219 22.73 -17.07 3.32
N ARG A 220 23.20 -18.08 4.07
CA ARG A 220 24.23 -19.00 3.59
C ARG A 220 23.74 -19.84 2.42
N GLU A 221 22.47 -20.24 2.42
CA GLU A 221 21.86 -20.91 1.28
C GLU A 221 21.79 -19.98 0.05
N LEU A 222 21.38 -18.72 0.24
CA LEU A 222 21.37 -17.69 -0.79
C LEU A 222 22.74 -17.51 -1.43
N ARG A 223 23.78 -17.25 -0.63
CA ARG A 223 25.15 -17.08 -1.12
C ARG A 223 25.64 -18.30 -1.90
N SER A 224 25.45 -19.48 -1.31
CA SER A 224 25.76 -20.74 -1.98
C SER A 224 24.95 -20.94 -3.27
N ALA A 225 23.74 -20.37 -3.37
CA ALA A 225 22.91 -20.46 -4.55
C ALA A 225 23.41 -19.55 -5.68
N LEU A 226 23.81 -18.33 -5.35
CA LEU A 226 24.40 -17.36 -6.29
C LEU A 226 25.74 -17.88 -6.83
N GLU A 227 26.61 -18.43 -5.98
CA GLU A 227 27.91 -18.99 -6.38
C GLU A 227 27.81 -20.19 -7.34
N ARG A 228 26.85 -21.09 -7.08
CA ARG A 228 26.64 -22.30 -7.90
C ARG A 228 25.95 -22.01 -9.23
N GLY A 229 25.31 -20.85 -9.37
CA GLY A 229 24.51 -20.48 -10.53
C GLY A 229 23.20 -21.26 -10.66
N LEU A 230 22.52 -21.06 -11.79
CA LEU A 230 21.20 -21.61 -12.05
C LEU A 230 21.24 -23.12 -12.39
N VAL A 231 20.71 -23.94 -11.49
CA VAL A 231 20.30 -25.33 -11.79
C VAL A 231 18.78 -25.34 -11.89
N ARG A 232 18.24 -25.60 -13.08
CA ARG A 232 16.81 -25.49 -13.36
C ARG A 232 16.04 -26.74 -12.95
N THR A 233 15.01 -26.59 -12.14
CA THR A 233 14.10 -27.66 -11.72
C THR A 233 12.64 -27.28 -11.98
N PRO A 234 11.76 -28.17 -12.49
CA PRO A 234 10.35 -27.87 -12.61
C PRO A 234 9.73 -27.70 -11.21
N VAL A 235 9.26 -26.49 -10.90
CA VAL A 235 8.56 -26.15 -9.67
C VAL A 235 7.54 -25.08 -10.01
N ASP A 236 6.32 -25.22 -9.50
CA ASP A 236 5.29 -24.19 -9.63
C ASP A 236 5.45 -23.14 -8.52
N ALA A 237 5.54 -21.87 -8.91
CA ALA A 237 5.66 -20.76 -7.98
C ALA A 237 4.39 -20.59 -7.12
N GLY A 238 3.20 -20.87 -7.67
CA GLY A 238 1.95 -20.81 -6.91
C GLY A 238 2.00 -21.72 -5.68
N THR A 239 2.44 -22.96 -5.84
CA THR A 239 2.61 -23.91 -4.72
C THR A 239 3.68 -23.52 -3.69
N LEU A 240 4.72 -22.80 -4.09
CA LEU A 240 5.80 -22.37 -3.17
C LEU A 240 5.31 -21.35 -2.14
N PHE A 241 4.34 -20.53 -2.53
CA PHE A 241 3.84 -19.40 -1.74
C PHE A 241 2.36 -19.54 -1.36
N ALA A 242 1.73 -20.68 -1.66
CA ALA A 242 0.33 -20.93 -1.34
C ALA A 242 0.09 -20.89 0.18
N ARG A 243 -0.69 -19.90 0.63
CA ARG A 243 -1.28 -19.90 1.97
C ARG A 243 -2.44 -20.89 1.99
N ARG A 244 -2.45 -21.77 2.99
CA ARG A 244 -3.30 -22.97 3.03
C ARG A 244 -4.78 -22.70 3.33
N ASP A 245 -5.22 -21.45 3.35
CA ASP A 245 -6.58 -21.06 3.74
C ASP A 245 -7.28 -20.42 2.52
N GLY A 246 -7.79 -21.28 1.64
CA GLY A 246 -8.63 -20.86 0.53
C GLY A 246 -9.97 -20.31 1.01
N TYR A 247 -10.55 -19.38 0.25
CA TYR A 247 -11.91 -18.90 0.44
C TYR A 247 -12.89 -20.07 0.39
N ALA A 248 -13.33 -20.55 1.54
CA ALA A 248 -14.57 -21.30 1.63
C ALA A 248 -15.68 -20.26 1.71
N LEU A 249 -16.34 -19.98 0.58
CA LEU A 249 -17.58 -19.20 0.55
C LEU A 249 -18.54 -19.81 1.57
N ALA A 250 -18.64 -19.21 2.76
CA ALA A 250 -19.68 -19.56 3.69
C ALA A 250 -20.99 -19.10 3.05
N ALA A 251 -21.82 -20.05 2.63
CA ALA A 251 -23.20 -19.75 2.33
C ALA A 251 -23.78 -19.07 3.58
N GLY A 252 -24.05 -17.77 3.48
CA GLY A 252 -24.62 -16.98 4.56
C GLY A 252 -25.72 -17.77 5.24
N ASP A 253 -25.62 -17.91 6.55
CA ASP A 253 -26.50 -18.76 7.33
C ASP A 253 -27.95 -18.43 6.98
N ALA A 254 -28.80 -19.45 6.91
CA ALA A 254 -30.20 -19.23 6.57
C ALA A 254 -30.76 -18.19 7.54
N PRO A 255 -31.40 -17.10 7.06
CA PRO A 255 -31.82 -16.01 7.91
C PRO A 255 -32.62 -16.57 9.07
N VAL A 256 -32.22 -16.25 10.30
CA VAL A 256 -32.95 -16.68 11.50
C VAL A 256 -34.43 -16.38 11.26
N PRO A 257 -35.32 -17.40 11.26
CA PRO A 257 -36.72 -17.17 10.99
C PRO A 257 -37.31 -16.37 12.15
N GLY A 258 -37.51 -15.08 11.92
CA GLY A 258 -38.06 -14.18 12.93
C GLY A 258 -37.72 -12.74 12.61
N GLY A 259 -38.74 -11.94 12.33
CA GLY A 259 -38.63 -10.49 12.16
C GLY A 259 -38.80 -10.00 10.73
N ARG A 260 -39.58 -8.93 10.58
CA ARG A 260 -39.80 -8.27 9.30
C ARG A 260 -38.56 -7.44 8.95
N VAL A 261 -37.98 -7.64 7.77
CA VAL A 261 -36.92 -6.77 7.25
C VAL A 261 -37.50 -5.36 7.09
N VAL A 262 -36.85 -4.38 7.73
CA VAL A 262 -37.24 -2.97 7.70
C VAL A 262 -36.47 -2.26 6.60
N ALA A 263 -35.16 -2.50 6.53
CA ALA A 263 -34.26 -1.92 5.56
C ALA A 263 -33.01 -2.80 5.40
N ARG A 264 -32.30 -2.61 4.30
CA ARG A 264 -30.98 -3.19 4.03
C ARG A 264 -30.17 -2.20 3.19
N GLY A 265 -28.85 -2.26 3.28
CA GLY A 265 -27.97 -1.41 2.49
C GLY A 265 -26.52 -1.85 2.57
N SER A 266 -25.64 -1.08 1.93
CA SER A 266 -24.20 -1.19 2.07
C SER A 266 -23.67 -0.14 3.05
N GLY A 267 -22.53 -0.44 3.67
CA GLY A 267 -21.76 0.49 4.47
C GLY A 267 -20.57 1.06 3.70
N THR A 268 -19.79 1.92 4.35
CA THR A 268 -18.54 2.46 3.83
C THR A 268 -17.36 1.64 4.33
N ASN A 269 -16.47 1.27 3.41
CA ASN A 269 -15.23 0.58 3.70
C ASN A 269 -14.04 1.55 3.66
N ASP A 270 -13.72 2.22 4.77
CA ASP A 270 -12.55 3.09 4.87
C ASP A 270 -11.32 2.32 5.35
N TRP A 271 -10.42 2.00 4.42
CA TRP A 271 -9.21 1.21 4.66
C TRP A 271 -8.25 1.83 5.66
N ARG A 272 -8.39 3.11 6.01
CA ARG A 272 -7.53 3.79 7.00
C ARG A 272 -7.88 3.46 8.44
N ARG A 273 -9.07 2.89 8.69
CA ARG A 273 -9.59 2.65 10.05
C ARG A 273 -9.18 1.28 10.61
N TYR A 274 -8.40 0.50 9.87
CA TYR A 274 -7.84 -0.79 10.31
C TYR A 274 -6.56 -1.13 9.52
N PRO A 275 -5.65 -1.97 10.04
CA PRO A 275 -4.47 -2.43 9.29
C PRO A 275 -4.84 -3.24 8.04
N PRO A 276 -3.99 -3.29 7.00
CA PRO A 276 -4.23 -4.14 5.84
C PRO A 276 -4.43 -5.61 6.26
N GLY A 277 -5.29 -6.31 5.52
CA GLY A 277 -5.50 -7.73 5.71
C GLY A 277 -6.67 -8.13 6.61
N PHE A 278 -7.48 -7.19 7.11
CA PHE A 278 -8.67 -7.49 7.95
C PHE A 278 -9.96 -7.64 7.16
N VAL A 279 -10.24 -6.71 6.26
CA VAL A 279 -11.49 -6.59 5.49
C VAL A 279 -11.13 -6.61 4.01
N ASP A 280 -11.94 -7.28 3.20
CA ASP A 280 -11.80 -7.25 1.74
C ASP A 280 -11.95 -5.81 1.23
N ALA A 281 -11.05 -5.36 0.34
CA ALA A 281 -10.99 -3.96 -0.06
C ALA A 281 -12.12 -3.53 -1.01
N ALA A 282 -13.03 -4.41 -1.45
CA ALA A 282 -14.16 -4.03 -2.27
C ALA A 282 -15.01 -2.93 -1.60
N GLU A 283 -15.63 -2.08 -2.43
CA GLU A 283 -16.46 -0.98 -1.93
C GLU A 283 -17.70 -1.49 -1.21
N ASP A 284 -18.27 -2.60 -1.71
CA ASP A 284 -19.49 -3.20 -1.17
C ASP A 284 -19.20 -4.31 -0.13
N SER A 285 -17.98 -4.36 0.42
CA SER A 285 -17.58 -5.36 1.43
C SER A 285 -18.35 -5.27 2.73
N VAL A 286 -19.00 -4.13 3.01
CA VAL A 286 -19.81 -3.92 4.21
C VAL A 286 -21.27 -3.93 3.80
N SER A 287 -22.04 -4.85 4.36
CA SER A 287 -23.49 -4.91 4.19
C SER A 287 -24.20 -4.95 5.54
N TRP A 288 -25.43 -4.47 5.56
CA TRP A 288 -26.22 -4.44 6.78
C TRP A 288 -27.70 -4.70 6.49
N THR A 289 -28.37 -5.32 7.46
CA THR A 289 -29.80 -5.59 7.44
C THR A 289 -30.42 -5.18 8.77
N ALA A 290 -31.46 -4.35 8.71
CA ALA A 290 -32.25 -3.94 9.86
C ALA A 290 -33.56 -4.75 9.92
N ARG A 291 -33.84 -5.38 11.06
CA ARG A 291 -35.03 -6.23 11.28
C ARG A 291 -35.87 -5.72 12.46
N ALA A 292 -37.19 -5.85 12.32
CA ALA A 292 -38.15 -5.61 13.41
C ALA A 292 -38.50 -6.95 14.08
N LEU A 293 -38.09 -7.10 15.34
CA LEU A 293 -38.37 -8.26 16.19
C LEU A 293 -39.39 -7.85 17.26
N GLY A 294 -40.67 -7.82 16.87
CA GLY A 294 -41.72 -7.21 17.70
C GLY A 294 -41.47 -5.71 17.92
N ALA A 295 -41.34 -5.30 19.18
CA ALA A 295 -40.99 -3.92 19.54
C ALA A 295 -39.50 -3.60 19.36
N ARG A 296 -38.62 -4.62 19.32
CA ARG A 296 -37.18 -4.43 19.16
C ARG A 296 -36.82 -4.11 17.72
N ARG A 297 -35.75 -3.35 17.55
CA ARG A 297 -35.11 -3.09 16.26
C ARG A 297 -33.69 -3.60 16.37
N GLN A 298 -33.33 -4.52 15.51
CA GLN A 298 -32.01 -5.13 15.49
C GLN A 298 -31.34 -4.81 14.16
N ILE A 299 -30.06 -4.48 14.21
CA ILE A 299 -29.20 -4.42 13.04
C ILE A 299 -28.25 -5.62 13.06
N GLU A 300 -28.08 -6.21 11.89
CA GLU A 300 -27.09 -7.23 11.57
C GLU A 300 -26.13 -6.61 10.55
N VAL A 301 -24.83 -6.71 10.83
CA VAL A 301 -23.76 -6.20 9.98
C VAL A 301 -22.89 -7.38 9.57
N GLU A 302 -22.62 -7.47 8.28
CA GLU A 302 -21.76 -8.47 7.67
C GLU A 302 -20.67 -7.75 6.89
N VAL A 303 -19.42 -8.15 7.11
CA VAL A 303 -18.25 -7.56 6.46
C VAL A 303 -17.41 -8.68 5.86
N VAL A 304 -17.15 -8.63 4.56
CA VAL A 304 -16.31 -9.62 3.90
C VAL A 304 -14.89 -9.55 4.48
N ALA A 305 -14.42 -10.67 5.02
CA ALA A 305 -13.09 -10.78 5.59
C ALA A 305 -12.05 -10.94 4.48
N HIS A 306 -10.90 -10.33 4.68
CA HIS A 306 -9.74 -10.59 3.84
C HIS A 306 -9.18 -12.00 4.13
N VAL A 307 -8.58 -12.69 3.15
CA VAL A 307 -8.03 -14.06 3.34
C VAL A 307 -7.04 -14.17 4.49
N ALA A 308 -6.18 -13.16 4.65
CA ALA A 308 -5.19 -13.08 5.73
C ALA A 308 -5.75 -12.54 7.06
N ALA A 309 -7.07 -12.36 7.17
CA ALA A 309 -7.67 -11.85 8.39
C ALA A 309 -7.31 -12.74 9.58
N PRO A 310 -7.14 -12.19 10.79
CA PRO A 310 -6.94 -12.99 11.99
C PRO A 310 -8.22 -13.78 12.33
N VAL A 311 -8.09 -15.08 12.63
CA VAL A 311 -9.23 -15.93 13.05
C VAL A 311 -9.64 -15.64 14.50
N ALA A 312 -8.70 -15.21 15.34
CA ALA A 312 -8.92 -14.93 16.76
C ALA A 312 -8.15 -13.67 17.21
N GLY A 313 -8.61 -13.05 18.31
CA GLY A 313 -7.91 -11.95 18.99
C GLY A 313 -8.13 -10.55 18.41
N ALA A 314 -8.74 -10.44 17.23
CA ALA A 314 -9.14 -9.17 16.63
C ALA A 314 -10.55 -8.75 17.03
N LEU A 315 -10.71 -7.46 17.36
CA LEU A 315 -11.99 -6.85 17.75
C LEU A 315 -12.39 -5.78 16.74
N LEU A 316 -12.76 -6.18 15.52
CA LEU A 316 -13.39 -5.24 14.59
C LEU A 316 -14.76 -4.81 15.13
N VAL A 317 -15.11 -3.56 14.86
CA VAL A 317 -16.38 -2.96 15.27
C VAL A 317 -17.01 -2.31 14.06
N ALA A 318 -18.32 -2.54 13.88
CA ALA A 318 -19.13 -1.74 13.00
C ALA A 318 -19.70 -0.55 13.78
N GLU A 319 -19.43 0.65 13.29
CA GLU A 319 -20.00 1.90 13.77
C GLU A 319 -21.26 2.19 12.97
N VAL A 320 -22.41 2.16 13.63
CA VAL A 320 -23.73 2.32 13.02
C VAL A 320 -24.33 3.63 13.47
N GLN A 321 -24.62 4.51 12.53
CA GLN A 321 -25.27 5.79 12.77
C GLN A 321 -26.64 5.82 12.10
N VAL A 322 -27.67 6.23 12.83
CA VAL A 322 -29.04 6.30 12.31
C VAL A 322 -29.49 7.76 12.33
N ASN A 323 -29.87 8.29 11.16
CA ASN A 323 -30.33 9.66 10.96
C ASN A 323 -29.40 10.73 11.58
N GLY A 324 -28.08 10.52 11.51
CA GLY A 324 -27.11 11.44 12.10
C GLY A 324 -27.07 11.45 13.64
N GLY A 325 -27.72 10.48 14.31
CA GLY A 325 -27.68 10.31 15.77
C GLY A 325 -26.32 9.88 16.32
N PRO A 326 -26.20 9.59 17.62
CA PRO A 326 -24.95 9.07 18.18
C PRO A 326 -24.60 7.69 17.59
N PRO A 327 -23.32 7.42 17.30
CA PRO A 327 -22.91 6.12 16.76
C PRO A 327 -23.10 5.00 17.78
N SER A 328 -23.71 3.90 17.34
CA SER A 328 -23.77 2.64 18.07
C SER A 328 -22.66 1.72 17.59
N ARG A 329 -21.95 1.08 18.51
CA ARG A 329 -20.84 0.16 18.20
C ARG A 329 -21.31 -1.28 18.28
N VAL A 330 -21.14 -2.01 17.18
CA VAL A 330 -21.49 -3.43 17.05
C VAL A 330 -20.21 -4.24 16.95
N PRO A 331 -19.83 -5.02 17.98
CA PRO A 331 -18.69 -5.92 17.90
C PRO A 331 -18.89 -6.93 16.78
N LEU A 332 -17.85 -7.12 15.95
CA LEU A 332 -17.84 -8.09 14.87
C LEU A 332 -16.97 -9.28 15.28
N ALA A 333 -17.48 -10.49 15.04
CA ALA A 333 -16.74 -11.73 15.22
C ALA A 333 -16.51 -12.39 13.87
N ARG A 334 -15.29 -12.86 13.63
CA ARG A 334 -14.98 -13.60 12.40
C ARG A 334 -15.59 -14.99 12.41
N ARG A 335 -16.20 -15.35 11.29
CA ARG A 335 -16.66 -16.69 10.95
C ARG A 335 -16.26 -16.93 9.51
N ASP A 336 -15.31 -17.83 9.31
CA ASP A 336 -14.76 -18.15 7.98
C ASP A 336 -14.29 -16.90 7.22
N ASP A 337 -14.97 -16.55 6.11
CA ASP A 337 -14.70 -15.44 5.21
C ASP A 337 -15.53 -14.18 5.51
N VAL A 338 -16.27 -14.13 6.62
CA VAL A 338 -17.12 -12.98 6.99
C VAL A 338 -16.96 -12.59 8.47
N TRP A 339 -16.90 -11.29 8.73
CA TRP A 339 -17.10 -10.72 10.06
C TRP A 339 -18.58 -10.40 10.27
N THR A 340 -19.16 -10.89 11.36
CA THR A 340 -20.59 -10.72 11.63
C THR A 340 -20.82 -10.11 13.01
N GLY A 341 -21.78 -9.20 13.11
CA GLY A 341 -22.18 -8.62 14.40
C GLY A 341 -23.64 -8.22 14.40
N ARG A 342 -24.24 -8.25 15.60
CA ARG A 342 -25.64 -7.89 15.82
C ARG A 342 -25.78 -7.00 17.03
N ALA A 343 -26.63 -5.99 16.92
CA ALA A 343 -26.97 -5.11 18.04
C ALA A 343 -28.42 -4.64 17.96
N ASP A 344 -29.02 -4.39 19.11
CA ASP A 344 -30.30 -3.71 19.19
C ASP A 344 -30.08 -2.21 18.95
N LEU A 345 -30.77 -1.66 17.95
CA LEU A 345 -30.78 -0.22 17.68
C LEU A 345 -31.68 0.44 18.71
N GLY A 346 -31.07 1.18 19.64
CA GLY A 346 -31.77 2.11 20.52
C GLY A 346 -32.35 3.26 19.69
N LEU A 347 -33.54 3.08 19.13
CA LEU A 347 -34.33 4.21 18.65
C LEU A 347 -34.75 4.99 19.90
N SER A 348 -34.05 6.08 20.23
CA SER A 348 -34.56 7.03 21.20
C SER A 348 -35.96 7.44 20.75
N PRO A 349 -36.98 7.42 21.64
CA PRO A 349 -38.35 7.79 21.31
C PRO A 349 -38.52 9.27 20.93
N HIS A 350 -37.44 10.05 20.86
CA HIS A 350 -37.43 11.48 20.54
C HIS A 350 -37.27 11.83 19.06
N LEU A 351 -37.25 10.86 18.15
CA LEU A 351 -37.33 11.14 16.73
C LEU A 351 -38.81 11.20 16.30
N ASP A 352 -39.42 12.37 16.48
CA ASP A 352 -40.65 12.77 15.79
C ASP A 352 -40.37 12.94 14.29
N LEU A 353 -40.02 11.85 13.62
CA LEU A 353 -39.96 11.80 12.16
C LEU A 353 -41.36 11.43 11.64
N PRO A 354 -41.90 12.15 10.64
CA PRO A 354 -43.12 11.70 9.98
C PRO A 354 -42.89 10.28 9.45
N ALA A 355 -43.84 9.38 9.72
CA ALA A 355 -43.77 7.94 9.50
C ALA A 355 -43.53 7.47 8.04
N THR A 356 -43.21 8.39 7.14
CA THR A 356 -43.06 8.20 5.69
C THR A 356 -41.62 8.26 5.19
N THR A 357 -40.65 8.72 5.98
CA THR A 357 -39.24 8.77 5.55
C THR A 357 -38.48 7.53 6.03
N PRO A 358 -37.87 6.73 5.13
CA PRO A 358 -37.06 5.59 5.54
C PRO A 358 -35.83 6.09 6.35
N PRO A 359 -35.40 5.36 7.39
CA PRO A 359 -34.25 5.77 8.19
C PRO A 359 -32.99 5.77 7.33
N HIS A 360 -32.20 6.84 7.41
CA HIS A 360 -30.85 6.88 6.89
C HIS A 360 -29.95 6.12 7.86
N VAL A 361 -29.24 5.11 7.37
CA VAL A 361 -28.35 4.28 8.19
C VAL A 361 -26.99 4.29 7.54
N ASP A 362 -26.01 4.83 8.24
CA ASP A 362 -24.61 4.83 7.85
C ASP A 362 -23.89 3.77 8.68
N VAL A 363 -23.14 2.90 8.01
CA VAL A 363 -22.35 1.85 8.65
C VAL A 363 -20.91 1.96 8.17
N GLY A 364 -19.97 2.07 9.10
CA GLY A 364 -18.54 2.01 8.82
C GLY A 364 -17.86 0.94 9.68
N VAL A 365 -16.71 0.45 9.24
CA VAL A 365 -15.90 -0.53 9.99
C VAL A 365 -14.66 0.15 10.54
N LEU A 366 -14.29 -0.20 11.78
CA LEU A 366 -13.07 0.29 12.42
C LEU A 366 -12.46 -0.79 13.32
N LEU A 367 -11.15 -0.70 13.51
CA LEU A 367 -10.44 -1.35 14.60
C LEU A 367 -10.23 -0.31 15.72
N PRO A 368 -10.76 -0.51 16.94
CA PRO A 368 -10.57 0.44 18.03
C PRO A 368 -9.09 0.69 18.30
N GLY A 369 -8.70 1.98 18.37
CA GLY A 369 -7.30 2.39 18.54
C GLY A 369 -6.52 2.59 17.24
N PHE A 370 -7.11 2.27 16.08
CA PHE A 370 -6.52 2.48 14.75
C PHE A 370 -7.28 3.53 13.90
N ASP A 371 -8.33 4.14 14.45
CA ASP A 371 -9.16 5.09 13.71
C ASP A 371 -8.52 6.50 13.69
N PRO A 372 -8.01 6.98 12.53
CA PRO A 372 -7.46 8.33 12.43
C PRO A 372 -8.55 9.42 12.46
N GLY A 373 -9.83 9.03 12.47
CA GLY A 373 -10.97 9.92 12.39
C GLY A 373 -11.45 10.12 10.95
N ALA A 374 -12.44 11.01 10.79
CA ALA A 374 -12.97 11.35 9.47
C ALA A 374 -11.89 12.10 8.67
N GLY A 375 -11.39 11.49 7.59
CA GLY A 375 -10.46 12.15 6.69
C GLY A 375 -10.94 12.17 5.23
N PRO A 376 -10.24 12.88 4.35
CA PRO A 376 -10.76 13.39 3.07
C PRO A 376 -11.00 12.36 1.95
N GLY A 377 -10.90 11.05 2.22
CA GLY A 377 -10.96 10.00 1.19
C GLY A 377 -12.38 9.61 0.79
N GLY A 378 -12.71 9.80 -0.49
CA GLY A 378 -13.99 9.43 -1.07
C GLY A 378 -14.00 8.03 -1.70
N ARG A 379 -15.19 7.58 -2.09
CA ARG A 379 -15.38 6.37 -2.90
C ARG A 379 -14.58 6.41 -4.20
N ALA A 380 -14.53 7.56 -4.88
CA ALA A 380 -13.81 7.72 -6.13
C ALA A 380 -12.30 7.45 -5.99
N ASP A 381 -11.69 7.87 -4.89
CA ASP A 381 -10.26 7.65 -4.63
C ASP A 381 -9.97 6.15 -4.38
N ARG A 382 -10.83 5.47 -3.60
CA ARG A 382 -10.73 4.01 -3.40
C ARG A 382 -10.93 3.24 -4.69
N ASP A 383 -11.91 3.62 -5.50
CA ASP A 383 -12.15 3.04 -6.82
C ASP A 383 -10.91 3.21 -7.73
N ALA A 384 -10.27 4.39 -7.69
CA ALA A 384 -9.05 4.68 -8.45
C ALA A 384 -7.85 3.83 -7.97
N ALA A 385 -7.70 3.64 -6.65
CA ALA A 385 -6.67 2.76 -6.09
C ALA A 385 -6.89 1.28 -6.48
N ARG A 386 -8.13 0.79 -6.44
CA ARG A 386 -8.47 -0.56 -6.94
C ARG A 386 -8.22 -0.69 -8.44
N ALA A 387 -8.51 0.34 -9.23
CA ALA A 387 -8.20 0.35 -10.65
C ALA A 387 -6.69 0.34 -10.93
N LEU A 388 -5.89 1.06 -10.12
CA LEU A 388 -4.42 1.00 -10.18
C LEU A 388 -3.91 -0.42 -9.92
N ALA A 389 -4.34 -1.05 -8.83
CA ALA A 389 -3.92 -2.42 -8.48
C ALA A 389 -4.22 -3.42 -9.60
N ARG A 390 -5.42 -3.39 -10.19
CA ARG A 390 -5.77 -4.23 -11.36
C ARG A 390 -4.88 -3.98 -12.57
N ARG A 391 -4.59 -2.71 -12.90
CA ARG A 391 -3.69 -2.38 -14.02
C ARG A 391 -2.29 -2.93 -13.79
N ARG A 392 -1.79 -2.85 -12.56
CA ARG A 392 -0.47 -3.37 -12.19
C ARG A 392 -0.42 -4.90 -12.25
N LEU A 393 -1.41 -5.60 -11.72
CA LEU A 393 -1.51 -7.07 -11.85
C LEU A 393 -1.63 -7.51 -13.33
N ALA A 394 -2.40 -6.78 -14.13
CA ALA A 394 -2.51 -7.06 -15.57
C ALA A 394 -1.17 -6.85 -16.30
N ALA A 395 -0.40 -5.83 -15.92
CA ALA A 395 0.95 -5.61 -16.44
C ALA A 395 1.93 -6.70 -15.97
N ALA A 396 1.82 -7.15 -14.71
CA ALA A 396 2.64 -8.21 -14.14
C ALA A 396 2.40 -9.58 -14.79
N ALA A 397 1.20 -9.82 -15.33
CA ALA A 397 0.87 -11.02 -16.10
C ALA A 397 1.55 -11.06 -17.48
N GLN A 398 2.05 -9.93 -17.99
CA GLN A 398 2.74 -9.86 -19.28
C GLN A 398 4.25 -10.11 -19.12
N PRO A 399 4.89 -10.83 -20.06
CA PRO A 399 6.33 -11.01 -20.03
C PRO A 399 7.08 -9.66 -20.11
N LEU A 400 8.06 -9.45 -19.23
CA LEU A 400 8.96 -8.30 -19.30
C LEU A 400 9.84 -8.40 -20.55
N THR A 401 9.74 -7.41 -21.44
CA THR A 401 10.37 -7.43 -22.77
C THR A 401 11.68 -6.63 -22.88
N SER A 402 12.00 -5.76 -21.91
CA SER A 402 13.18 -4.86 -21.94
C SER A 402 13.98 -4.89 -20.65
N ASP A 403 15.26 -4.51 -20.75
CA ASP A 403 16.21 -4.38 -19.64
C ASP A 403 15.95 -3.13 -18.77
N ASP A 404 15.67 -1.99 -19.42
CA ASP A 404 15.33 -0.73 -18.73
C ASP A 404 14.01 -0.82 -17.95
N ALA A 405 13.22 -1.87 -18.18
CA ALA A 405 11.97 -2.06 -17.49
C ALA A 405 12.15 -2.25 -15.97
N TYR A 406 13.22 -2.93 -15.48
CA TYR A 406 13.36 -3.22 -14.04
C TYR A 406 13.48 -1.99 -13.16
N HIS A 407 14.18 -0.97 -13.67
CA HIS A 407 14.40 0.28 -12.94
C HIS A 407 13.29 1.31 -13.19
N SER A 408 12.32 0.99 -14.05
CA SER A 408 11.15 1.82 -14.27
C SER A 408 10.23 1.78 -13.06
N VAL A 409 9.71 2.95 -12.68
CA VAL A 409 8.65 3.10 -11.65
C VAL A 409 7.44 2.22 -11.99
N SER A 410 7.19 1.98 -13.28
CA SER A 410 6.05 1.21 -13.76
C SER A 410 6.28 -0.30 -13.79
N ALA A 411 7.49 -0.81 -13.53
CA ALA A 411 7.71 -2.26 -13.52
C ALA A 411 6.95 -2.92 -12.37
N PRO A 412 6.43 -4.14 -12.59
CA PRO A 412 5.80 -4.91 -11.53
C PRO A 412 6.82 -5.31 -10.45
N PHE A 413 6.34 -5.45 -9.21
CA PHE A 413 7.05 -6.15 -8.14
C PHE A 413 7.01 -7.67 -8.37
N LEU A 414 7.96 -8.40 -7.81
CA LEU A 414 7.97 -9.86 -7.80
C LEU A 414 6.70 -10.44 -7.15
N ALA A 415 6.21 -9.80 -6.08
CA ALA A 415 4.95 -10.17 -5.43
C ALA A 415 3.74 -9.98 -6.37
N GLU A 416 3.75 -8.96 -7.25
CA GLU A 416 2.71 -8.76 -8.25
C GLU A 416 2.79 -9.81 -9.37
N THR A 417 4.00 -10.16 -9.81
CA THR A 417 4.19 -11.25 -10.79
C THR A 417 3.68 -12.58 -10.24
N LEU A 418 4.00 -12.89 -8.97
CA LEU A 418 3.52 -14.09 -8.30
C LEU A 418 1.99 -14.10 -8.19
N ALA A 419 1.39 -13.00 -7.73
CA ALA A 419 -0.06 -12.86 -7.61
C ALA A 419 -0.78 -13.00 -8.96
N ALA A 420 -0.21 -12.44 -10.03
CA ALA A 420 -0.74 -12.56 -11.39
C ALA A 420 -0.67 -14.00 -11.93
N THR A 421 0.35 -14.78 -11.55
CA THR A 421 0.44 -16.19 -11.95
C THR A 421 -0.57 -17.09 -11.24
N ALA A 422 -0.79 -16.89 -9.93
CA ALA A 422 -1.74 -17.69 -9.16
C ALA A 422 -3.19 -17.51 -9.64
N THR A 423 -3.58 -16.28 -10.01
CA THR A 423 -4.94 -15.97 -10.48
C THR A 423 -5.30 -16.67 -11.80
N ARG A 424 -4.30 -17.10 -12.59
CA ARG A 424 -4.51 -17.81 -13.85
C ARG A 424 -4.83 -19.30 -13.66
N GLU A 425 -4.52 -19.88 -12.51
CA GLU A 425 -4.75 -21.30 -12.24
C GLU A 425 -6.12 -21.58 -11.62
N ASP A 426 -6.77 -20.56 -11.05
CA ASP A 426 -8.12 -20.63 -10.46
C ASP A 426 -9.26 -20.44 -11.49
N TYR A 427 -8.95 -20.33 -12.79
CA TYR A 427 -9.93 -20.14 -13.89
C TYR A 427 -9.61 -21.04 -15.08
#